data_AF-A0A853FJ12-F1
#
_entry.id   AF-A0A853FJ12-F1
#
_cell.length_a   1.000
_cell.length_b   1.000
_cell.length_c   1.000
_cell.angle_alpha   90.00
_cell.angle_beta   90.00
_cell.angle_gamma   90.00
#
_symmetry.space_group_name_H-M   'P 1'
#
loop_
_entity.id
_entity.type
_entity.pdbx_description
1 polymer ?
#
loop_
_entity_poly.entity_id
_entity_poly.type
_entity_poly.pdbx_seq_one_letter_code
_entity_poly.pdbx_strand_id
1 'polypeptide(L)' 'MSKSIIERGLELANSGAYRRVEEIEREVSFEGYMNAAQHFAAPTFRKQLRGLMQSARMARSEAA' A
#
# COMPACT_ATOMS: atom_id res chain seq x y z
N MET A 1 13.88 14.05 -3.32
CA MET A 1 13.96 13.09 -2.22
C MET A 1 13.43 11.76 -2.72
N SER A 2 14.18 10.67 -2.58
CA SER A 2 13.71 9.33 -2.94
C SER A 2 12.66 8.91 -1.92
N LYS A 3 11.43 8.65 -2.35
CA LYS A 3 10.34 8.18 -1.48
C LYS A 3 10.76 6.87 -0.82
N SER A 4 10.47 6.68 0.47
CA SER A 4 10.72 5.40 1.14
C SER A 4 9.71 4.32 0.73
N ILE A 5 10.05 3.05 0.98
CA ILE A 5 9.18 1.87 0.76
C ILE A 5 7.85 2.03 1.49
N ILE A 6 7.90 2.55 2.71
CA ILE A 6 6.74 2.77 3.56
C ILE A 6 5.84 3.82 2.90
N GLU A 7 6.39 4.98 2.54
CA GLU A 7 5.63 6.04 1.87
C GLU A 7 5.01 5.55 0.57
N ARG A 8 5.77 4.83 -0.27
CA ARG A 8 5.25 4.30 -1.53
C ARG A 8 4.11 3.30 -1.30
N GLY A 9 4.25 2.40 -0.33
CA GLY A 9 3.19 1.46 0.03
C GLY A 9 1.92 2.17 0.52
N LEU A 10 2.05 3.23 1.33
CA LEU A 10 0.91 4.03 1.79
C LEU A 10 0.21 4.76 0.64
N GLU A 11 0.97 5.32 -0.31
CA GLU A 11 0.40 5.97 -1.51
C GLU A 11 -0.41 4.98 -2.36
N LEU A 12 0.15 3.79 -2.61
CA LEU A 12 -0.53 2.75 -3.37
C LEU A 12 -1.79 2.27 -2.65
N ALA A 13 -1.74 2.08 -1.33
CA ALA A 13 -2.92 1.75 -0.52
C ALA A 13 -4.01 2.83 -0.61
N ASN A 14 -3.61 4.11 -0.57
CA ASN A 14 -4.53 5.24 -0.63
C ASN A 14 -5.12 5.48 -2.03
N SER A 15 -4.46 5.00 -3.09
CA SER A 15 -4.98 5.12 -4.47
C SER A 15 -6.30 4.38 -4.70
N GLY A 16 -6.60 3.38 -3.87
CA GLY A 16 -7.76 2.51 -4.04
C GLY A 16 -7.67 1.56 -5.26
N ALA A 17 -6.53 1.52 -5.95
CA ALA A 17 -6.31 0.64 -7.10
C ALA A 17 -6.10 -0.83 -6.70
N TYR A 18 -5.65 -1.07 -5.46
CA TYR A 18 -5.28 -2.40 -4.95
C TYR A 18 -6.30 -2.93 -3.95
N ARG A 19 -6.55 -4.24 -3.98
CA ARG A 19 -7.49 -4.93 -3.09
C ARG A 19 -6.80 -5.72 -2.00
N ARG A 20 -5.54 -6.12 -2.21
CA ARG A 20 -4.72 -6.85 -1.25
C ARG A 20 -3.37 -6.18 -1.02
N VAL A 21 -2.87 -6.31 0.21
CA VAL A 21 -1.55 -5.80 0.59
C VAL A 21 -0.42 -6.47 -0.23
N GLU A 22 -0.60 -7.74 -0.61
CA GLU A 22 0.34 -8.49 -1.45
C GLU A 22 0.49 -7.89 -2.85
N GLU A 23 -0.57 -7.26 -3.40
CA GLU A 23 -0.48 -6.59 -4.70
C GLU A 23 0.39 -5.33 -4.58
N ILE A 24 0.24 -4.59 -3.49
CA ILE A 24 1.07 -3.42 -3.19
C ILE A 24 2.53 -3.84 -2.98
N GLU A 25 2.78 -4.94 -2.26
CA GLU A 25 4.13 -5.47 -2.05
C GLU A 25 4.83 -5.81 -3.38
N ARG A 26 4.09 -6.45 -4.30
CA ARG A 26 4.57 -6.78 -5.64
C ARG A 26 4.87 -5.54 -6.45
N GLU A 27 3.98 -4.55 -6.43
CA GLU A 27 4.17 -3.29 -7.16
C GLU A 27 5.42 -2.55 -6.67
N VAL A 28 5.56 -2.41 -5.36
CA VAL A 28 6.73 -1.76 -4.75
C VAL A 28 8.02 -2.51 -5.12
N SER A 29 7.98 -3.85 -5.10
CA SER A 29 9.13 -4.67 -5.54
C SER A 29 9.44 -4.48 -7.03
N PHE A 30 8.42 -4.39 -7.88
CA PHE A 30 8.55 -4.17 -9.32
C PHE A 30 9.12 -2.79 -9.65
N GLU A 31 8.81 -1.77 -8.85
CA GLU A 31 9.38 -0.43 -8.96
C GLU A 31 10.86 -0.34 -8.55
N GLY A 32 11.47 -1.45 -8.11
CA GLY A 32 12.88 -1.53 -7.76
C GLY A 32 13.18 -1.23 -6.29
N TYR A 33 12.17 -1.16 -5.44
CA TYR A 33 12.37 -1.04 -4.00
C TYR A 33 12.85 -2.37 -3.39
N MET A 34 14.15 -2.44 -3.13
CA MET A 34 14.77 -3.58 -2.45
C MET A 34 14.22 -3.76 -1.03
N ASN A 35 14.11 -5.00 -0.55
CA ASN A 35 13.62 -5.34 0.80
C ASN A 35 12.15 -5.01 1.09
N ALA A 36 11.31 -4.84 0.08
CA ALA A 36 9.87 -4.65 0.27
C ALA A 36 9.27 -5.73 1.19
N ALA A 37 9.55 -7.01 0.95
CA ALA A 37 9.05 -8.11 1.77
C ALA A 37 9.32 -7.94 3.28
N GLN A 38 10.49 -7.41 3.67
CA GLN A 38 10.83 -7.18 5.08
C GLN A 38 9.96 -6.10 5.72
N HIS A 39 9.72 -5.00 5.00
CA HIS A 39 8.84 -3.93 5.48
C HIS A 39 7.38 -4.41 5.53
N PHE A 40 6.95 -5.14 4.51
CA PHE A 40 5.58 -5.66 4.40
C PHE A 40 5.30 -6.82 5.36
N ALA A 41 6.31 -7.49 5.91
CA ALA A 41 6.15 -8.48 6.97
C ALA A 41 5.72 -7.84 8.31
N ALA A 42 5.94 -6.55 8.52
CA ALA A 42 5.60 -5.88 9.78
C ALA A 42 4.07 -5.80 9.99
N PRO A 43 3.52 -6.36 11.10
CA PRO A 43 2.08 -6.45 11.31
C PRO A 43 1.41 -5.08 11.45
N THR A 44 2.11 -4.11 12.06
CA THR A 44 1.65 -2.72 12.19
C THR A 44 1.49 -2.06 10.83
N PHE A 45 2.46 -2.24 9.94
CA PHE A 45 2.42 -1.67 8.60
C PHE A 45 1.30 -2.28 7.76
N ARG A 46 1.12 -3.61 7.83
CA ARG A 46 -0.02 -4.30 7.20
C ARG A 46 -1.37 -3.77 7.70
N LYS A 47 -1.49 -3.48 9.00
CA LYS A 47 -2.70 -2.89 9.58
C LYS A 47 -2.98 -1.49 9.02
N GLN A 48 -1.94 -0.65 8.89
CA GLN A 48 -2.06 0.69 8.30
C GLN A 48 -2.51 0.62 6.85
N LEU A 49 -1.87 -0.23 6.02
CA LEU A 49 -2.24 -0.40 4.62
C LEU A 49 -3.70 -0.85 4.47
N ARG A 50 -4.13 -1.84 5.25
CA ARG A 50 -5.53 -2.30 5.22
C ARG A 50 -6.52 -1.19 5.60
N GLY A 51 -6.19 -0.37 6.60
CA GLY A 51 -7.01 0.78 6.99
C GLY A 51 -7.16 1.78 5.83
N LEU A 52 -6.05 2.16 5.21
CA LEU A 52 -6.06 3.09 4.07
C LEU A 52 -6.83 2.52 2.87
N MET A 53 -6.63 1.24 2.55
CA MET A 53 -7.34 0.57 1.46
C MET A 53 -8.85 0.54 1.70
N GLN A 54 -9.28 0.32 2.94
CA GLN A 54 -10.69 0.37 3.32
C GLN A 54 -11.25 1.79 3.15
N SER A 55 -10.54 2.80 3.65
CA SER A 55 -10.93 4.21 3.50
C SER A 55 -11.01 4.64 2.04
N ALA A 56 -10.00 4.30 1.22
CA ALA A 56 -9.98 4.61 -0.21
C ALA A 56 -11.14 3.93 -0.96
N ARG A 57 -11.48 2.70 -0.57
CA ARG A 57 -12.64 1.98 -1.13
C ARG A 57 -13.96 2.66 -0.77
N MET A 58 -14.12 3.11 0.48
CA MET A 58 -15.31 3.86 0.90
C MET A 58 -15.44 5.18 0.12
N ALA A 59 -14.37 5.96 0.05
CA ALA A 59 -14.35 7.24 -0.68
C ALA A 59 -14.71 7.08 -2.17
N ARG A 60 -14.26 6.00 -2.83
CA ARG A 60 -14.64 5.72 -4.23
C ARG A 60 -16.11 5.32 -4.35
N SER A 61 -16.66 4.61 -3.36
CA SER A 61 -18.06 4.19 -3.36
C SER A 61 -19.04 5.36 -3.13
N GLU A 62 -18.59 6.44 -2.48
CA GLU A 62 -19.38 7.66 -2.31
C GLU A 62 -19.34 8.58 -3.55
N ALA A 63 -18.39 8.37 -4.44
CA ALA A 63 -18.20 9.15 -5.67
C ALA A 63 -18.84 8.53 -6.93
N ALA A 64 -19.48 7.37 -6.81
CA ALA A 64 -20.12 6.62 -7.91
C ALA A 64 -21.63 6.55 -7.72
#